data_AF-A0A960S677-F1
#
_entry.id   AF-A0A960S677-F1
#
_cell.length_a   1.000
_cell.length_b   1.000
_cell.length_c   1.000
_cell.angle_alpha   90.00
_cell.angle_beta   90.00
_cell.angle_gamma   90.00
#
_symmetry.space_group_name_H-M   'P 1'
#
loop_
_entity.id
_entity.type
_entity.pdbx_description
1 polymer ?
#
loop_
_entity_poly.entity_id
_entity_poly.type
_entity_poly.pdbx_seq_one_letter_code
_entity_poly.pdbx_strand_id
1 'polypeptide(L)'
;AAMQELWVTGYMHNRARMIVASFLTKHLLIPWQEGEAWFWDTLCDADCANNCVSWQWVSGCGADAAPYFRIFNPVLQGQKFDPTGRYVRKWIPQLAKLPDKFLHCPWEASDDILNQSGVDLGHNYPKPIIDLKEGRDKALAAFEKIKNTLR
;
A
#
# COMPACT_ATOMS: atom_id res chain seq x y z
N ALA A 1 6.21 3.98 4.40
CA ALA A 1 6.97 5.01 3.65
C ALA A 1 6.03 6.01 2.97
N ALA A 2 5.25 5.60 1.97
CA ALA A 2 4.32 6.47 1.25
C ALA A 2 3.41 7.34 2.14
N MET A 3 2.69 6.73 3.08
CA MET A 3 1.81 7.49 3.98
C MET A 3 2.57 8.46 4.90
N GLN A 4 3.83 8.16 5.24
CA GLN A 4 4.69 9.07 6.02
C GLN A 4 5.19 10.24 5.17
N GLU A 5 5.58 9.99 3.90
CA GLU A 5 5.93 11.05 2.96
C GLU A 5 4.75 12.03 2.79
N LEU A 6 3.56 11.50 2.57
CA LEU A 6 2.33 12.30 2.44
C LEU A 6 2.11 13.18 3.66
N TRP A 7 2.13 12.59 4.85
CA TRP A 7 1.86 13.33 6.08
C TRP A 7 2.90 14.43 6.35
N VAL A 8 4.17 14.16 6.07
CA VAL A 8 5.27 15.09 6.37
C VAL A 8 5.39 16.20 5.32
N THR A 9 5.06 15.92 4.05
CA THR A 9 5.37 16.84 2.93
C THR A 9 4.15 17.35 2.17
N GLY A 10 2.99 16.72 2.35
CA GLY A 10 1.81 16.93 1.52
C GLY A 10 1.96 16.44 0.08
N TYR A 11 3.00 15.65 -0.22
CA TYR A 11 3.22 15.06 -1.53
C TYR A 11 3.32 13.54 -1.44
N MET A 12 2.96 12.84 -2.50
CA MET A 12 3.24 11.41 -2.64
C MET A 12 3.50 11.10 -4.11
N HIS A 13 4.58 10.36 -4.40
CA HIS A 13 4.87 9.93 -5.77
C HIS A 13 3.72 9.10 -6.36
N ASN A 14 3.39 9.31 -7.65
CA ASN A 14 2.22 8.68 -8.28
C ASN A 14 2.19 7.14 -8.16
N ARG A 15 3.34 6.47 -8.32
CA ARG A 15 3.42 5.01 -8.12
C ARG A 15 3.06 4.61 -6.69
N ALA A 16 3.47 5.39 -5.70
CA ALA A 16 3.14 5.14 -4.30
C ALA A 16 1.63 5.33 -4.04
N ARG A 17 1.01 6.36 -4.66
CA ARG A 17 -0.46 6.57 -4.63
C ARG A 17 -1.21 5.33 -5.11
N MET A 18 -0.81 4.76 -6.25
CA MET A 18 -1.42 3.53 -6.78
C MET A 18 -1.29 2.33 -5.82
N ILE A 19 -0.14 2.19 -5.15
CA ILE A 19 0.12 1.07 -4.23
C ILE A 19 -0.75 1.21 -2.98
N VAL A 20 -0.79 2.39 -2.35
CA VAL A 20 -1.60 2.60 -1.14
C VAL A 20 -3.09 2.54 -1.44
N ALA A 21 -3.53 3.05 -2.59
CA ALA A 21 -4.92 2.97 -3.01
C ALA A 21 -5.36 1.52 -3.24
N SER A 22 -4.53 0.71 -3.92
CA SER A 22 -4.82 -0.72 -4.10
C SER A 22 -4.75 -1.50 -2.77
N PHE A 23 -3.89 -1.09 -1.84
CA PHE A 23 -3.84 -1.71 -0.51
C PHE A 23 -5.12 -1.45 0.26
N LEU A 24 -5.56 -0.19 0.35
CA LEU A 24 -6.79 0.22 1.03
C LEU A 24 -8.03 -0.48 0.43
N THR A 25 -8.20 -0.38 -0.88
CA THR A 25 -9.44 -0.82 -1.55
C THR A 25 -9.52 -2.33 -1.76
N LYS A 26 -8.37 -3.01 -1.90
CA LYS A 26 -8.34 -4.44 -2.25
C LYS A 26 -7.89 -5.31 -1.09
N HIS A 27 -6.81 -4.95 -0.38
CA HIS A 27 -6.40 -5.78 0.76
C HIS A 27 -7.29 -5.54 1.97
N LEU A 28 -7.59 -4.28 2.29
CA LEU A 28 -8.41 -3.94 3.46
C LEU A 28 -9.91 -3.91 3.16
N LEU A 29 -10.31 -3.95 1.88
CA LEU A 29 -11.71 -3.84 1.43
C LEU A 29 -12.43 -2.59 1.96
N ILE A 30 -11.68 -1.51 2.15
CA ILE A 30 -12.21 -0.22 2.58
C ILE A 30 -12.70 0.55 1.36
N PRO A 31 -13.86 1.24 1.42
CA PRO A 31 -14.36 2.07 0.33
C PRO A 31 -13.33 3.11 -0.11
N TRP A 32 -13.19 3.32 -1.42
CA TRP A 32 -12.18 4.23 -1.97
C TRP A 32 -12.43 5.69 -1.55
N GLN A 33 -13.66 6.04 -1.21
CA GLN A 33 -14.07 7.37 -0.75
C GLN A 33 -13.34 7.78 0.54
N GLU A 34 -13.04 6.82 1.43
CA GLU A 34 -12.27 7.09 2.66
C GLU A 34 -10.83 7.51 2.32
N GLY A 35 -10.24 6.87 1.32
CA GLY A 35 -8.91 7.21 0.83
C GLY A 35 -8.89 8.53 0.07
N GLU A 36 -9.94 8.79 -0.72
CA GLU A 36 -10.13 10.04 -1.45
C GLU A 36 -10.23 11.23 -0.50
N ALA A 37 -11.07 11.13 0.54
CA ALA A 37 -11.22 12.16 1.56
C ALA A 37 -9.91 12.40 2.34
N TRP A 38 -9.15 11.34 2.67
CA TRP A 38 -7.84 11.48 3.29
C TRP A 38 -6.85 12.22 2.37
N PHE A 39 -6.83 11.87 1.08
CA PHE A 39 -5.99 12.53 0.09
C PHE A 39 -6.37 13.99 -0.12
N TRP A 40 -7.67 14.30 -0.08
CA TRP A 40 -8.17 15.67 -0.17
C TRP A 40 -7.63 16.57 0.95
N ASP A 41 -7.58 16.05 2.18
CA ASP A 41 -7.12 16.81 3.35
C ASP A 41 -5.59 16.92 3.46
N THR A 42 -4.85 16.01 2.81
CA THR A 42 -3.40 15.88 3.04
C THR A 42 -2.53 16.19 1.82
N LEU A 43 -3.03 16.12 0.60
CA LEU A 43 -2.25 16.44 -0.59
C LEU A 43 -2.27 17.93 -0.89
N CYS A 44 -1.08 18.52 -1.06
CA CYS A 44 -0.95 19.88 -1.57
C CYS A 44 -1.43 20.03 -3.03
N ASP A 45 -1.45 18.93 -3.79
CA ASP A 45 -1.93 18.87 -5.17
C ASP A 45 -3.31 18.22 -5.32
N ALA A 46 -4.09 18.17 -4.23
CA ALA A 46 -5.45 17.65 -4.27
C ALA A 46 -6.29 18.41 -5.31
N ASP A 47 -6.85 17.66 -6.26
CA ASP A 47 -7.73 18.16 -7.31
C ASP A 47 -8.95 17.24 -7.42
N CYS A 48 -10.14 17.83 -7.55
CA CYS A 48 -11.38 17.06 -7.44
C CYS A 48 -11.55 16.05 -8.57
N ALA A 49 -11.08 16.37 -9.78
CA ALA A 49 -11.14 15.46 -10.91
C ALA A 49 -10.07 14.37 -10.80
N ASN A 50 -8.81 14.79 -10.65
CA ASN A 50 -7.68 13.87 -10.64
C ASN A 50 -7.72 12.92 -9.44
N ASN A 51 -8.09 13.40 -8.25
CA ASN A 51 -8.17 12.56 -7.06
C ASN A 51 -9.28 11.50 -7.23
N CYS A 52 -10.51 11.93 -7.53
CA CYS A 52 -11.65 11.02 -7.70
C CYS A 52 -11.41 9.98 -8.80
N VAL A 53 -10.99 10.41 -9.99
CA VAL A 53 -10.76 9.52 -11.13
C VAL A 53 -9.64 8.53 -10.83
N SER A 54 -8.54 8.95 -10.19
CA SER A 54 -7.45 8.05 -9.83
C SER A 54 -7.89 6.98 -8.84
N TRP A 55 -8.68 7.35 -7.82
CA TRP A 55 -9.20 6.40 -6.84
C TRP A 55 -10.15 5.39 -7.48
N GLN A 56 -11.09 5.84 -8.32
CA GLN A 56 -11.99 4.96 -9.07
C GLN A 56 -11.23 4.01 -10.00
N TRP A 57 -10.23 4.52 -10.70
CA TRP A 57 -9.42 3.72 -11.64
C TRP A 57 -8.68 2.59 -10.92
N VAL A 58 -8.09 2.86 -9.74
CA VAL A 58 -7.40 1.83 -8.94
C VAL A 58 -8.38 0.84 -8.31
N SER A 59 -9.55 1.33 -7.86
CA SER A 59 -10.59 0.49 -7.26
C SER A 59 -11.35 -0.37 -8.27
N GLY A 60 -11.07 -0.24 -9.58
CA GLY A 60 -11.73 -1.03 -10.62
C GLY A 60 -13.11 -0.48 -11.03
N CYS A 61 -13.38 0.79 -10.76
CA CYS A 61 -14.62 1.48 -11.14
C CYS A 61 -14.35 2.37 -12.38
N GLY A 62 -15.18 2.25 -13.42
CA GLY A 62 -15.08 3.03 -14.65
C GLY A 62 -14.65 2.22 -15.88
N ALA A 63 -14.87 2.78 -17.08
CA ALA A 63 -14.68 2.08 -18.35
C ALA A 63 -13.22 1.67 -18.61
N ASP A 64 -12.26 2.50 -18.20
CA ASP A 64 -10.81 2.28 -18.40
C ASP A 64 -10.08 1.78 -17.15
N ALA A 65 -10.82 1.38 -16.11
CA ALA A 65 -10.25 1.01 -14.82
C ALA A 65 -9.33 -0.21 -14.94
N ALA A 66 -8.29 -0.25 -14.12
CA ALA A 66 -7.51 -1.48 -13.98
C ALA A 66 -8.44 -2.61 -13.54
N PRO A 67 -8.41 -3.79 -14.19
CA PRO A 67 -9.32 -4.87 -13.83
C PRO A 67 -9.25 -5.16 -12.32
N TYR A 68 -10.39 -5.34 -11.65
CA TYR A 68 -10.43 -5.43 -10.19
C TYR A 68 -9.49 -6.52 -9.65
N PHE A 69 -9.44 -7.67 -10.34
CA PHE A 69 -8.56 -8.81 -10.03
C PHE A 69 -7.06 -8.51 -10.11
N ARG A 70 -6.65 -7.37 -10.70
CA ARG A 70 -5.27 -6.89 -10.66
C ARG A 70 -4.99 -6.24 -9.31
N ILE A 71 -4.57 -7.05 -8.35
CA ILE A 71 -4.22 -6.64 -6.98
C ILE A 71 -2.71 -6.47 -6.87
N PHE A 72 -2.25 -5.26 -6.52
CA PHE A 72 -0.82 -4.99 -6.38
C PHE A 72 -0.30 -5.52 -5.03
N ASN A 73 0.66 -6.45 -5.06
CA ASN A 73 1.38 -6.85 -3.85
C ASN A 73 2.37 -5.73 -3.45
N PRO A 74 2.20 -5.05 -2.30
CA PRO A 74 3.06 -3.94 -1.91
C PRO A 74 4.54 -4.32 -1.78
N VAL A 75 4.85 -5.55 -1.35
CA VAL A 75 6.23 -6.05 -1.20
C VAL A 75 6.91 -6.12 -2.56
N LEU A 76 6.26 -6.77 -3.53
CA LEU A 76 6.80 -6.91 -4.89
C LEU A 76 6.91 -5.56 -5.60
N GLN A 77 5.97 -4.64 -5.36
CA GLN A 77 6.06 -3.29 -5.89
C GLN A 77 7.23 -2.51 -5.26
N GLY A 78 7.43 -2.64 -3.95
CA GLY A 78 8.56 -2.06 -3.23
C GLY A 78 9.89 -2.55 -3.77
N GLN A 79 10.07 -3.87 -3.90
CA GLN A 79 11.28 -4.48 -4.47
C GLN A 79 11.56 -4.02 -5.90
N LYS A 80 10.50 -3.81 -6.70
CA LYS A 80 10.64 -3.36 -8.10
C LYS A 80 10.99 -1.88 -8.23
N PHE A 81 10.37 -1.01 -7.44
CA PHE A 81 10.47 0.45 -7.59
C PHE A 81 11.43 1.11 -6.61
N ASP A 82 11.84 0.40 -5.55
CA ASP A 82 12.81 0.82 -4.55
C ASP A 82 13.75 -0.36 -4.19
N PRO A 83 14.55 -0.87 -5.16
CA PRO A 83 15.34 -2.10 -4.98
C PRO A 83 16.42 -1.98 -3.90
N THR A 84 17.00 -0.79 -3.72
CA THR A 84 17.98 -0.50 -2.66
C THR A 84 17.34 0.04 -1.38
N GLY A 85 16.02 0.23 -1.40
CA GLY A 85 15.29 0.66 -0.22
C GLY A 85 15.48 2.13 0.18
N ARG A 86 16.13 2.95 -0.65
CA ARG A 86 16.46 4.33 -0.30
C ARG A 86 15.21 5.12 0.08
N TYR A 87 14.09 4.89 -0.62
CA TYR A 87 12.84 5.56 -0.31
C TYR A 87 12.24 5.09 1.03
N VAL A 88 12.22 3.77 1.27
CA VAL A 88 11.73 3.22 2.55
C VAL A 88 12.60 3.68 3.71
N ARG A 89 13.93 3.60 3.61
CA ARG A 89 14.86 3.99 4.68
C ARG A 89 14.78 5.49 5.01
N LYS A 90 14.53 6.35 4.02
CA LYS A 90 14.33 7.78 4.22
C LYS A 90 13.10 8.06 5.10
N TRP A 91 11.98 7.41 4.78
CA TRP A 91 10.69 7.70 5.40
C TRP A 91 10.37 6.82 6.62
N ILE A 92 11.10 5.74 6.80
CA ILE A 92 10.95 4.76 7.89
C ILE A 92 12.36 4.46 8.44
N PRO A 93 12.96 5.42 9.18
CA PRO A 93 14.35 5.31 9.64
C PRO A 93 14.59 4.13 10.58
N GLN A 94 13.56 3.61 11.26
CA GLN A 94 13.65 2.40 12.07
C GLN A 94 14.07 1.17 11.25
N LEU A 95 13.79 1.14 9.95
CA LEU A 95 14.20 0.05 9.06
C LEU A 95 15.55 0.34 8.35
N ALA A 96 16.22 1.46 8.65
CA ALA A 96 17.39 1.92 7.92
C ALA A 96 18.59 0.98 7.94
N LYS A 97 18.69 0.08 8.93
CA LYS A 97 19.77 -0.91 9.05
C LYS A 97 19.40 -2.30 8.53
N LEU A 98 18.13 -2.54 8.24
CA LEU A 98 17.66 -3.86 7.80
C LEU A 98 18.25 -4.21 6.42
N PRO A 99 18.72 -5.44 6.14
CA PRO A 99 19.21 -5.79 4.81
C PRO A 99 18.15 -5.62 3.71
N ASP A 100 18.56 -5.24 2.50
CA ASP A 100 17.64 -4.97 1.35
C ASP A 100 16.65 -6.11 1.10
N LYS A 101 17.12 -7.35 1.26
CA LYS A 101 16.31 -8.57 1.11
C LYS A 101 15.03 -8.57 1.94
N PHE A 102 15.10 -8.03 3.16
CA PHE A 102 13.99 -8.06 4.12
C PHE A 102 13.31 -6.70 4.28
N LEU A 103 13.82 -5.64 3.63
CA LEU A 103 13.35 -4.28 3.87
C LEU A 103 11.86 -4.08 3.58
N HIS A 104 11.37 -4.72 2.52
CA HIS A 104 9.96 -4.64 2.13
C HIS A 104 9.08 -5.69 2.84
N CYS A 105 9.68 -6.67 3.51
CA CYS A 105 9.01 -7.71 4.30
C CYS A 105 9.74 -8.01 5.63
N PRO A 106 9.83 -7.05 6.58
CA PRO A 106 10.62 -7.23 7.79
C PRO A 106 10.19 -8.43 8.64
N TRP A 107 8.92 -8.81 8.59
CA TRP A 107 8.35 -9.97 9.29
C TRP A 107 8.84 -11.34 8.77
N GLU A 108 9.53 -11.39 7.63
CA GLU A 108 10.16 -12.61 7.11
C GLU A 108 11.63 -12.76 7.54
N ALA A 109 12.20 -11.74 8.17
CA ALA A 109 13.55 -11.82 8.73
C ALA A 109 13.57 -12.68 10.00
N SER A 110 14.70 -13.34 10.26
CA SER A 110 14.92 -14.03 11.53
C SER A 110 15.10 -13.03 12.68
N ASP A 111 14.81 -13.48 13.90
CA ASP A 111 14.99 -12.67 15.12
C ASP A 111 16.41 -12.12 15.24
N ASP A 112 17.43 -12.88 14.85
CA ASP A 112 18.83 -12.44 14.84
C ASP A 112 19.04 -11.21 13.93
N ILE A 113 18.48 -11.22 12.71
CA ILE A 113 18.60 -10.12 11.76
C ILE A 113 17.84 -8.89 12.26
N LEU A 114 16.64 -9.10 12.82
CA LEU A 114 15.83 -8.04 13.41
C LEU A 114 16.56 -7.36 14.57
N ASN A 115 17.10 -8.16 15.51
CA ASN A 115 17.86 -7.69 16.65
C ASN A 115 19.12 -6.91 16.23
N GLN A 116 19.91 -7.44 15.29
CA GLN A 116 21.10 -6.75 14.76
C GLN A 116 20.77 -5.43 14.07
N SER A 117 19.60 -5.36 13.43
CA SER A 117 19.12 -4.15 12.75
C SER A 117 18.42 -3.17 13.69
N GLY A 118 18.17 -3.57 14.95
CA GLY A 118 17.43 -2.79 15.93
C GLY A 118 15.94 -2.67 15.61
N VAL A 119 15.35 -3.66 14.93
CA VAL A 119 13.92 -3.70 14.59
C VAL A 119 13.20 -4.64 15.54
N ASP A 120 12.14 -4.13 16.17
CA ASP A 120 11.26 -4.87 17.08
C ASP A 120 9.82 -4.78 16.56
N LEU A 121 9.35 -5.92 16.04
CA LEU A 121 8.04 -6.05 15.43
C LEU A 121 6.92 -6.06 16.48
N GLY A 122 6.18 -4.96 16.56
CA GLY A 122 5.12 -4.71 17.52
C GLY A 122 5.42 -3.54 18.46
N HIS A 123 6.68 -3.12 18.56
CA HIS A 123 7.09 -2.00 19.40
C HIS A 123 7.57 -0.80 18.56
N ASN A 124 8.66 -0.97 17.79
CA ASN A 124 9.24 0.13 17.01
C ASN A 124 8.86 0.11 15.52
N TYR A 125 8.35 -1.03 15.05
CA TYR A 125 7.73 -1.18 13.75
C TYR A 125 6.54 -2.15 13.85
N PRO A 126 5.36 -1.83 13.32
CA PRO A 126 4.18 -2.68 13.50
C PRO A 126 4.31 -3.99 12.71
N LYS A 127 3.65 -5.04 13.21
CA LYS A 127 3.39 -6.25 12.43
C LYS A 127 2.39 -5.94 11.29
N PRO A 128 2.39 -6.71 10.20
CA PRO A 128 1.38 -6.55 9.15
C PRO A 128 -0.04 -6.59 9.71
N ILE A 129 -0.85 -5.60 9.36
CA ILE A 129 -2.27 -5.53 9.79
C ILE A 129 -3.15 -6.57 9.07
N ILE A 130 -2.66 -7.10 7.95
CA ILE A 130 -3.31 -8.14 7.18
C ILE A 130 -2.26 -8.99 6.47
N ASP A 131 -2.50 -10.30 6.35
CA ASP A 131 -1.74 -11.14 5.43
C ASP A 131 -2.08 -10.79 3.98
N LEU A 132 -1.06 -10.62 3.14
CA LEU A 132 -1.25 -10.15 1.76
C LEU A 132 -1.96 -11.17 0.88
N LYS A 133 -1.74 -12.46 1.12
CA LYS A 133 -2.42 -13.53 0.38
C LYS A 133 -3.87 -13.62 0.82
N GLU A 134 -4.13 -13.58 2.13
CA GLU A 134 -5.48 -13.58 2.69
C GLU A 134 -6.29 -12.37 2.18
N GLY A 135 -5.72 -11.16 2.22
CA GLY A 135 -6.38 -9.95 1.71
C GLY A 135 -6.71 -10.05 0.23
N ARG A 136 -5.77 -10.58 -0.58
CA ARG A 136 -5.99 -10.85 -2.00
C ARG A 136 -7.13 -11.86 -2.22
N ASP A 137 -7.12 -12.98 -1.51
CA ASP A 137 -8.10 -14.05 -1.66
C ASP A 137 -9.50 -13.56 -1.27
N LYS A 138 -9.62 -12.78 -0.18
CA LYS A 138 -10.88 -12.12 0.23
C LYS A 138 -11.41 -11.17 -0.83
N ALA A 139 -10.55 -10.36 -1.43
CA ALA A 139 -10.95 -9.42 -2.49
C ALA A 139 -11.48 -10.12 -3.74
N LEU A 140 -10.80 -11.18 -4.18
CA LEU A 140 -11.24 -11.96 -5.33
C LEU A 140 -12.58 -12.67 -5.04
N ALA A 141 -12.76 -13.22 -3.83
CA ALA A 141 -14.02 -13.82 -3.42
C ALA A 141 -15.17 -12.80 -3.38
N ALA A 142 -14.93 -11.58 -2.87
CA ALA A 142 -15.92 -10.51 -2.87
C ALA A 142 -16.30 -10.08 -4.29
N PHE A 143 -15.32 -9.98 -5.19
CA PHE A 143 -15.55 -9.65 -6.59
C PHE A 143 -16.39 -10.70 -7.31
N GLU A 144 -16.11 -12.00 -7.12
CA GLU A 144 -16.91 -13.08 -7.71
C GLU A 144 -18.35 -13.08 -7.19
N LYS A 145 -18.59 -12.76 -5.91
CA LYS A 145 -19.95 -12.59 -5.38
C LYS A 145 -20.72 -11.50 -6.12
N ILE A 146 -20.13 -10.31 -6.26
CA ILE A 146 -20.77 -9.17 -6.95
C ILE A 146 -21.09 -9.52 -8.41
N LYS A 147 -20.15 -10.17 -9.10
CA LYS A 147 -20.32 -10.61 -10.48
C LYS A 147 -21.48 -11.59 -10.64
N ASN A 148 -21.69 -12.46 -9.66
CA ASN A 148 -22.80 -13.42 -9.65
C ASN A 148 -24.14 -12.78 -9.25
N THR A 149 -24.14 -11.69 -8.48
CA THR A 149 -25.35 -10.93 -8.14
C THR A 149 -25.86 -10.06 -9.30
N LEU A 150 -24.96 -9.64 -10.19
CA LEU A 150 -25.28 -8.83 -11.37
C LEU A 150 -25.66 -9.67 -12.60
N ARG A 151 -25.72 -11.00 -12.47
CA ARG A 151 -26.23 -11.94 -13.48
C ARG A 151 -27.66 -12.32 -13.14
#